data_AF-A0A9Y2ILY9-F1
#
_entry.id   AF-A0A9Y2ILY9-F1
#
_cell.length_a   1.000
_cell.length_b   1.000
_cell.length_c   1.000
_cell.angle_alpha   90.00
_cell.angle_beta   90.00
_cell.angle_gamma   90.00
#
_symmetry.space_group_name_H-M   'P 1'
#
loop_
_entity.id
_entity.type
_entity.pdbx_description
1 polymer ?
#
loop_
_entity_poly.entity_id
_entity_poly.type
_entity_poly.pdbx_seq_one_letter_code
_entity_poly.pdbx_strand_id
1 'polypeptide(L)'
;MTTPHVFRAGAPANLATLRSLRELPGRWMGKGFNLISRPDKHDEQPFFLQLSATQETIEFAPIGAPVPNRGSAQDDIFFRGVHYTQQIADAATGGALHFETGMWLDVPATTAPAAPETVTRLATIPHGMPCWRRENR
;
A
#
# COMPACT_ATOMS: atom_id res chain seq x y z
N MET A 1 42.68 -8.92 0.52
CA MET A 1 41.51 -8.08 0.23
C MET A 1 40.27 -8.83 0.70
N THR A 2 39.66 -8.39 1.80
CA THR A 2 38.41 -8.96 2.32
C THR A 2 37.23 -8.41 1.55
N THR A 3 36.44 -9.29 0.95
CA THR A 3 35.17 -8.95 0.27
C THR A 3 34.27 -8.22 1.27
N PRO A 4 33.72 -7.03 0.94
CA PRO A 4 32.80 -6.35 1.84
C PRO A 4 31.57 -7.24 2.05
N HIS A 5 31.34 -7.66 3.29
CA HIS A 5 30.09 -8.32 3.67
C HIS A 5 28.96 -7.31 3.53
N VAL A 6 28.19 -7.44 2.45
CA VAL A 6 26.97 -6.66 2.26
C VAL A 6 25.97 -7.12 3.30
N PHE A 7 25.89 -6.40 4.43
CA PHE A 7 24.81 -6.55 5.39
C PHE A 7 23.51 -6.08 4.73
N ARG A 8 22.72 -7.02 4.24
CA ARG A 8 21.33 -6.76 3.87
C ARG A 8 20.48 -7.01 5.10
N ALA A 9 19.52 -6.13 5.36
CA ALA A 9 18.53 -6.33 6.43
C ALA A 9 17.67 -7.60 6.24
N GLY A 10 17.70 -8.22 5.05
CA GLY A 10 17.04 -9.49 4.76
C GLY A 10 17.55 -10.16 3.47
N ALA A 11 17.11 -11.40 3.24
CA ALA A 11 17.36 -12.15 2.02
C ALA A 11 16.74 -11.44 0.80
N PRO A 12 17.28 -11.63 -0.43
CA PRO A 12 16.63 -11.12 -1.64
C PRO A 12 15.20 -11.66 -1.72
N ALA A 13 14.25 -10.77 -1.98
CA ALA A 13 12.84 -11.13 -2.05
C ALA A 13 12.58 -12.10 -3.22
N ASN A 14 12.05 -13.28 -2.90
CA ASN A 14 11.53 -14.19 -3.92
C ASN A 14 10.10 -13.76 -4.31
N LEU A 15 9.99 -13.04 -5.43
CA LEU A 15 8.72 -12.49 -5.91
C LEU A 15 7.68 -13.56 -6.24
N ALA A 16 8.08 -14.78 -6.59
CA ALA A 16 7.14 -15.87 -6.88
C ALA A 16 6.24 -16.19 -5.67
N THR A 17 6.73 -15.92 -4.47
CA THR A 17 5.98 -16.16 -3.23
C THR A 17 4.92 -15.09 -2.93
N LEU A 18 4.92 -13.96 -3.66
CA LEU A 18 3.94 -12.88 -3.51
C LEU A 18 2.60 -13.17 -4.20
N ARG A 19 2.48 -14.30 -4.91
CA ARG A 19 1.25 -14.76 -5.58
C ARG A 19 0.63 -13.66 -6.43
N SER A 20 -0.55 -13.16 -6.04
CA SER A 20 -1.30 -12.12 -6.75
C SER A 20 -0.62 -10.75 -6.73
N LEU A 21 0.29 -10.52 -5.78
CA LEU A 21 1.03 -9.26 -5.62
C LEU A 21 2.38 -9.26 -6.36
N ARG A 22 2.73 -10.34 -7.07
CA ARG A 22 4.07 -10.53 -7.66
C ARG A 22 4.46 -9.48 -8.71
N GLU A 23 3.47 -8.87 -9.35
CA GLU A 23 3.66 -7.87 -10.41
C GLU A 23 3.72 -6.43 -9.86
N LEU A 24 3.41 -6.20 -8.57
CA LEU A 24 3.42 -4.86 -8.00
C LEU A 24 4.82 -4.25 -7.75
N PRO A 25 5.84 -5.02 -7.29
CA PRO A 25 7.16 -4.48 -6.97
C PRO A 25 7.76 -3.66 -8.10
N GLY A 26 8.23 -2.47 -7.76
CA GLY A 26 8.74 -1.50 -8.72
C GLY A 26 8.18 -0.11 -8.49
N ARG A 27 8.63 0.82 -9.33
CA ARG A 27 8.20 2.22 -9.31
C ARG A 27 7.30 2.49 -10.51
N TRP A 28 6.11 2.99 -10.22
CA TRP A 28 5.09 3.34 -11.18
C TRP A 28 4.91 4.85 -11.17
N MET A 29 4.81 5.44 -12.36
CA MET A 29 4.59 6.87 -12.53
C MET A 29 3.49 7.09 -13.56
N GLY A 30 2.59 8.03 -13.27
CA GLY A 30 1.43 8.28 -14.11
C GLY A 30 0.90 9.68 -13.97
N LYS A 31 -0.03 10.00 -14.85
CA LYS A 31 -0.87 11.20 -14.76
C LYS A 31 -2.31 10.78 -14.50
N GLY A 32 -3.04 11.59 -13.77
CA GLY A 32 -4.43 11.31 -13.43
C GLY A 32 -5.24 12.58 -13.25
N PHE A 33 -6.40 12.40 -12.63
CA PHE A 33 -7.33 13.46 -12.33
C PHE A 33 -8.05 13.12 -11.03
N ASN A 34 -8.21 14.10 -10.15
CA ASN A 34 -9.02 13.98 -8.95
C ASN A 34 -10.24 14.92 -9.02
N LEU A 35 -11.31 14.47 -8.37
CA LEU A 35 -12.51 15.24 -8.14
C LEU A 35 -12.85 15.13 -6.65
N ILE A 36 -12.95 16.26 -5.97
CA ILE A 36 -13.21 16.31 -4.53
C ILE A 36 -14.29 17.35 -4.25
N SER A 37 -15.32 16.95 -3.52
CA SER A 37 -16.25 17.88 -2.87
C SER A 37 -15.76 18.11 -1.44
N ARG A 38 -15.40 19.36 -1.11
CA ARG A 38 -14.87 19.72 0.21
C ARG A 38 -15.74 20.80 0.84
N PRO A 39 -15.91 20.85 2.18
CA PRO A 39 -16.59 21.96 2.83
C PRO A 39 -15.96 23.31 2.46
N ASP A 40 -16.80 24.33 2.23
CA ASP A 40 -16.36 25.65 1.81
C ASP A 40 -16.72 26.73 2.83
N LYS A 41 -15.84 26.90 3.81
CA LYS A 41 -16.03 27.93 4.82
C LYS A 41 -15.73 29.34 4.28
N HIS A 42 -14.93 29.47 3.21
CA HIS A 42 -14.47 30.76 2.73
C HIS A 42 -15.58 31.51 1.98
N ASP A 43 -16.28 30.82 1.09
CA ASP A 43 -17.35 31.41 0.26
C ASP A 43 -18.76 31.18 0.85
N GLU A 44 -18.83 30.70 2.10
CA GLU A 44 -20.07 30.36 2.82
C GLU A 44 -21.00 29.40 2.06
N GLN A 45 -20.42 28.56 1.19
CA GLN A 45 -21.13 27.52 0.46
C GLN A 45 -21.09 26.18 1.22
N PRO A 46 -22.07 25.28 1.02
CA PRO A 46 -22.03 23.96 1.65
C PRO A 46 -20.84 23.13 1.18
N PHE A 47 -20.41 23.29 -0.08
CA PHE A 47 -19.26 22.59 -0.64
C PHE A 47 -18.62 23.36 -1.80
N PHE A 48 -17.32 23.16 -1.96
CA PHE A 48 -16.50 23.55 -3.10
C PHE A 48 -16.12 22.29 -3.90
N LEU A 49 -16.35 22.33 -5.20
CA LEU A 49 -15.89 21.30 -6.13
C LEU A 49 -14.46 21.61 -6.56
N GLN A 50 -13.50 20.82 -6.09
CA GLN A 50 -12.11 20.87 -6.56
C GLN A 50 -11.85 19.80 -7.62
N LEU A 51 -11.33 20.25 -8.76
CA LEU A 51 -10.83 19.40 -9.84
C LEU A 51 -9.32 19.62 -9.98
N SER A 52 -8.51 18.58 -9.89
CA SER A 52 -7.06 18.71 -10.05
C SER A 52 -6.54 17.65 -11.02
N ALA A 53 -5.80 18.08 -12.03
CA ALA A 53 -4.97 17.16 -12.80
C ALA A 53 -3.79 16.74 -11.93
N THR A 54 -3.43 15.46 -11.93
CA THR A 54 -2.42 14.93 -11.01
C THR A 54 -1.25 14.27 -11.72
N GLN A 55 -0.10 14.30 -11.07
CA GLN A 55 1.03 13.43 -11.34
C GLN A 55 1.25 12.55 -10.12
N GLU A 56 1.32 11.24 -10.34
CA GLU A 56 1.40 10.26 -9.27
C GLU A 56 2.65 9.41 -9.43
N THR A 57 3.32 9.15 -8.31
CA THR A 57 4.34 8.12 -8.19
C THR A 57 3.94 7.17 -7.08
N ILE A 58 3.92 5.88 -7.37
CA ILE A 58 3.78 4.82 -6.36
C ILE A 58 4.94 3.84 -6.48
N GLU A 59 5.58 3.54 -5.36
CA GLU A 59 6.69 2.62 -5.28
C GLU A 59 6.32 1.46 -4.37
N PHE A 60 6.44 0.24 -4.87
CA PHE A 60 6.23 -0.99 -4.12
C PHE A 60 7.55 -1.72 -3.94
N ALA A 61 7.78 -2.22 -2.72
CA ALA A 61 8.87 -3.12 -2.44
C ALA A 61 8.41 -4.33 -1.60
N PRO A 62 8.94 -5.53 -1.83
CA PRO A 62 8.58 -6.69 -1.02
C PRO A 62 9.01 -6.52 0.44
N ILE A 63 8.22 -7.02 1.37
CA ILE A 63 8.57 -7.09 2.80
C ILE A 63 9.79 -8.02 3.05
N GLY A 64 10.14 -8.85 2.05
CA GLY A 64 11.37 -9.65 2.01
C GLY A 64 11.19 -11.05 2.58
N ALA A 65 10.68 -11.17 3.80
CA ALA A 65 10.45 -12.44 4.48
C ALA A 65 8.96 -12.65 4.83
N PRO A 66 8.51 -13.91 5.02
CA PRO A 66 7.17 -14.18 5.52
C PRO A 66 6.99 -13.60 6.93
N VAL A 67 5.87 -12.92 7.16
CA VAL A 67 5.53 -12.32 8.46
C VAL A 67 4.66 -13.31 9.24
N PRO A 68 5.12 -13.86 10.38
CA PRO A 68 4.34 -14.81 11.15
C PRO A 68 3.17 -14.13 11.86
N ASN A 69 1.99 -14.73 11.76
CA ASN A 69 0.84 -14.46 12.61
C ASN A 69 0.55 -15.70 13.44
N ARG A 70 0.65 -15.55 14.76
CA ARG A 70 0.70 -16.70 15.68
C ARG A 70 -0.68 -17.31 15.88
N GLY A 71 -0.75 -18.60 15.64
CA GLY A 71 -1.97 -19.38 15.74
C GLY A 71 -2.40 -19.62 17.19
N SER A 72 -3.70 -19.86 17.38
CA SER A 72 -4.26 -20.33 18.66
C SER A 72 -5.17 -21.53 18.43
N ALA A 73 -6.21 -21.37 17.59
CA ALA A 73 -7.10 -22.46 17.18
C ALA A 73 -6.66 -23.17 15.87
N GLN A 74 -5.57 -22.73 15.26
CA GLN A 74 -4.92 -23.28 14.08
C GLN A 74 -3.41 -23.04 14.19
N ASP A 75 -2.61 -23.67 13.32
CA ASP A 75 -1.18 -23.40 13.24
C ASP A 75 -0.88 -21.96 12.82
N ASP A 76 0.38 -21.55 13.00
CA ASP A 76 0.88 -20.26 12.51
C ASP A 76 0.62 -20.09 11.03
N ILE A 77 0.09 -18.92 10.67
CA ILE A 77 -0.02 -18.50 9.28
C ILE A 77 1.06 -17.47 8.97
N PHE A 78 1.43 -17.36 7.70
CA PHE A 78 2.50 -16.47 7.27
C PHE A 78 2.01 -15.54 6.18
N PHE A 79 2.02 -14.24 6.47
CA PHE A 79 1.71 -13.22 5.48
C PHE A 79 2.91 -13.00 4.57
N ARG A 80 2.62 -12.68 3.32
CA ARG A 80 3.60 -12.21 2.35
C ARG A 80 3.06 -10.95 1.72
N GLY A 81 3.91 -10.04 1.30
CA GLY A 81 3.38 -8.77 0.83
C GLY A 81 4.41 -7.78 0.37
N VAL A 82 3.89 -6.62 -0.01
CA VAL A 82 4.65 -5.46 -0.43
C VAL A 82 4.29 -4.28 0.47
N HIS A 83 5.28 -3.49 0.86
CA HIS A 83 5.02 -2.14 1.35
C HIS A 83 5.04 -1.15 0.19
N TYR A 84 4.40 0.00 0.37
CA TYR A 84 4.40 1.05 -0.65
C TYR A 84 4.44 2.45 -0.07
N THR A 85 4.93 3.36 -0.90
CA THR A 85 4.82 4.81 -0.74
C THR A 85 4.16 5.38 -1.99
N GLN A 86 3.16 6.23 -1.80
CA GLN A 86 2.42 6.88 -2.87
C GLN A 86 2.44 8.40 -2.66
N GLN A 87 2.74 9.12 -3.72
CA GLN A 87 2.86 10.57 -3.75
C GLN A 87 2.06 11.11 -4.91
N ILE A 88 1.15 12.04 -4.64
CA ILE A 88 0.39 12.75 -5.67
C ILE A 88 0.74 14.24 -5.59
N ALA A 89 1.10 14.79 -6.73
CA ALA A 89 1.28 16.22 -6.93
C ALA A 89 0.27 16.77 -7.94
N ASP A 90 -0.03 18.06 -7.82
CA ASP A 90 -0.75 18.81 -8.84
C ASP A 90 0.07 18.86 -10.12
N ALA A 91 -0.54 18.54 -11.26
CA ALA A 91 0.17 18.38 -12.51
C ALA A 91 0.66 19.70 -13.12
N ALA A 92 0.06 20.83 -12.76
CA ALA A 92 0.40 22.15 -13.29
C ALA A 92 1.46 22.86 -12.43
N THR A 93 1.33 22.76 -11.11
CA THR A 93 2.15 23.49 -10.14
C THR A 93 3.24 22.63 -9.49
N GLY A 94 3.09 21.30 -9.52
CA GLY A 94 3.93 20.37 -8.77
C GLY A 94 3.70 20.39 -7.26
N GLY A 95 2.69 21.12 -6.77
CA GLY A 95 2.36 21.18 -5.35
C GLY A 95 1.91 19.82 -4.81
N ALA A 96 2.38 19.45 -3.62
CA ALA A 96 2.00 18.18 -2.99
C ALA A 96 0.49 18.19 -2.64
N LEU A 97 -0.25 17.22 -3.18
CA LEU A 97 -1.68 17.04 -2.94
C LEU A 97 -1.98 15.90 -1.98
N HIS A 98 -1.20 14.82 -2.05
CA HIS A 98 -1.42 13.62 -1.24
C HIS A 98 -0.12 12.86 -1.00
N PHE A 99 -0.03 12.26 0.17
CA PHE A 99 1.04 11.34 0.55
C PHE A 99 0.43 10.17 1.32
N GLU A 100 0.85 8.96 1.01
CA GLU A 100 0.36 7.76 1.68
C GLU A 100 1.46 6.71 1.75
N THR A 101 1.50 6.00 2.87
CA THR A 101 2.34 4.82 3.03
C THR A 101 1.49 3.66 3.50
N GLY A 102 1.89 2.44 3.17
CA GLY A 102 1.13 1.28 3.58
C GLY A 102 1.74 -0.04 3.15
N MET A 103 0.93 -1.08 3.21
CA MET A 103 1.28 -2.41 2.72
C MET A 103 0.06 -3.16 2.19
N TRP A 104 0.33 -4.06 1.25
CA TRP A 104 -0.59 -5.08 0.78
C TRP A 104 -0.07 -6.44 1.24
N LEU A 105 -0.93 -7.20 1.90
CA LEU A 105 -0.62 -8.53 2.42
C LEU A 105 -1.50 -9.58 1.74
N ASP A 106 -0.84 -10.58 1.17
CA ASP A 106 -1.42 -11.85 0.79
C ASP A 106 -1.58 -12.70 2.05
N VAL A 107 -2.83 -12.99 2.39
CA VAL A 107 -3.25 -13.74 3.56
C VAL A 107 -3.68 -15.13 3.10
N PRO A 108 -3.01 -16.21 3.54
CA PRO A 108 -3.39 -17.57 3.15
C PRO A 108 -4.76 -17.94 3.72
N ALA A 109 -5.36 -19.00 3.18
CA ALA A 109 -6.59 -19.56 3.71
C ALA A 109 -6.39 -20.00 5.17
N THR A 110 -7.42 -19.80 5.99
CA THR A 110 -7.44 -20.18 7.40
C THR A 110 -8.45 -21.29 7.62
N THR A 111 -8.24 -22.10 8.66
CA THR A 111 -9.14 -23.18 9.07
C THR A 111 -9.97 -22.80 10.30
N ALA A 112 -9.47 -21.88 11.14
CA ALA A 112 -10.16 -21.44 12.36
C ALA A 112 -9.98 -19.91 12.62
N PRO A 113 -10.99 -19.08 12.32
CA PRO A 113 -12.19 -19.40 11.55
C PRO A 113 -11.84 -19.78 10.11
N ALA A 114 -12.65 -20.63 9.49
CA ALA A 114 -12.46 -21.00 8.09
C ALA A 114 -12.67 -19.78 7.17
N ALA A 115 -11.66 -19.44 6.37
CA ALA A 115 -11.75 -18.37 5.38
C ALA A 115 -10.85 -18.66 4.17
N PRO A 116 -11.24 -18.23 2.95
CA PRO A 116 -10.40 -18.38 1.77
C PRO A 116 -9.16 -17.47 1.83
N GLU A 117 -8.23 -17.68 0.90
CA GLU A 117 -7.11 -16.76 0.67
C GLU A 117 -7.66 -15.35 0.36
N THR A 118 -7.05 -14.30 0.93
CA THR A 118 -7.48 -12.91 0.75
C THR A 118 -6.28 -11.99 0.58
N VAL A 119 -6.54 -10.80 0.04
CA VAL A 119 -5.58 -9.70 0.03
C VAL A 119 -6.11 -8.61 0.97
N THR A 120 -5.25 -8.10 1.84
CA THR A 120 -5.58 -7.01 2.77
C THR A 120 -4.66 -5.83 2.54
N ARG A 121 -5.21 -4.63 2.70
CA ARG A 121 -4.46 -3.37 2.59
C ARG A 121 -4.50 -2.62 3.93
N LEU A 122 -3.32 -2.17 4.36
CA LEU A 122 -3.15 -1.21 5.43
C LEU A 122 -2.57 0.07 4.84
N ALA A 123 -3.13 1.23 5.19
CA ALA A 123 -2.63 2.53 4.75
C ALA A 123 -2.61 3.55 5.89
N THR A 124 -1.69 4.50 5.82
CA THR A 124 -1.63 5.70 6.67
C THR A 124 -1.51 6.93 5.80
N ILE A 125 -2.43 7.86 6.00
CA ILE A 125 -2.55 9.11 5.26
C ILE A 125 -2.43 10.28 6.25
N PRO A 126 -1.45 11.19 6.12
CA PRO A 126 -1.17 12.24 7.11
C PRO A 126 -2.32 13.22 7.37
N HIS A 127 -3.21 13.42 6.39
CA HIS A 127 -4.35 14.34 6.51
C HIS A 127 -5.67 13.68 6.91
N GLY A 128 -5.62 12.40 7.32
CA GLY A 128 -6.70 11.74 8.04
C GLY A 128 -7.23 10.47 7.36
N MET A 129 -6.74 9.33 7.83
CA MET A 129 -7.45 8.05 8.08
C MET A 129 -6.46 6.88 7.97
N PRO A 130 -6.29 6.03 9.01
CA PRO A 130 -5.79 4.68 8.81
C PRO A 130 -6.94 3.82 8.28
N CYS A 131 -6.89 3.40 7.01
CA CYS A 131 -7.91 2.52 6.44
C CYS A 131 -7.40 1.07 6.40
N TRP A 132 -8.20 0.16 6.93
CA TRP A 132 -8.04 -1.29 6.75
C TRP A 132 -9.15 -1.74 5.80
N ARG A 133 -8.77 -2.26 4.62
CA ARG A 133 -9.72 -2.75 3.62
C ARG A 133 -9.44 -4.22 3.32
N ARG A 134 -10.50 -5.04 3.40
CA ARG A 134 -10.51 -6.46 3.01
C ARG A 134 -11.33 -6.57 1.73
N GLU A 135 -10.71 -6.92 0.61
CA GLU A 135 -11.42 -7.30 -0.62
C GLU A 135 -11.57 -8.83 -0.62
N ASN A 136 -12.82 -9.32 -0.70
CA ASN A 136 -13.10 -10.74 -0.95
C ASN A 136 -13.18 -10.95 -2.47
N ARG A 137 -12.48 -11.98 -2.97
CA ARG A 137 -12.53 -12.41 -4.37
C ARG A 137 -13.67 -13.38 -4.59
#